data_AF-A0A8T4B3T0-F1
#
_entry.id   AF-A0A8T4B3T0-F1
#
_cell.length_a   1.000
_cell.length_b   1.000
_cell.length_c   1.000
_cell.angle_alpha   90.00
_cell.angle_beta   90.00
_cell.angle_gamma   90.00
#
_symmetry.space_group_name_H-M   'P 1'
#
loop_
_entity.id
_entity.type
_entity.pdbx_description
1 polymer ?
#
loop_
_entity_poly.entity_id
_entity_poly.type
_entity_poly.pdbx_seq_one_letter_code
_entity_poly.pdbx_strand_id
1 'polypeptide(L)'
;VPYRVFEANDGWFAIGVGTKRQWLVLVEALGLEAPGSWSENSVRIAQRAKVEALVQSAVKQHARTDLEVMLSGIPCAPVNTVNEALNDTQTKARGGLVEHKGVTTLASPLRFIQPSNENSDV
;
A
#
# COMPACT_ATOMS: atom_id res chain seq x y z
N VAL A 1 7.44 -13.27 1.76
CA VAL A 1 7.15 -12.66 3.10
C VAL A 1 8.22 -11.61 3.40
N PRO A 2 7.84 -10.51 4.06
CA PRO A 2 6.48 -10.22 4.55
C PRO A 2 5.51 -9.87 3.42
N TYR A 3 4.23 -10.19 3.60
CA TYR A 3 3.14 -9.73 2.73
C TYR A 3 1.92 -9.49 3.61
N ARG A 4 1.89 -8.33 4.28
CA ARG A 4 0.89 -7.99 5.30
C ARG A 4 0.94 -6.50 5.66
N VAL A 5 0.05 -6.09 6.55
CA VAL A 5 0.08 -4.78 7.22
C VAL A 5 0.96 -4.80 8.47
N PHE A 6 1.60 -3.67 8.73
CA PHE A 6 2.44 -3.35 9.88
C PHE A 6 1.99 -2.01 10.49
N GLU A 7 2.18 -1.85 11.79
CA GLU A 7 1.86 -0.60 12.47
C GLU A 7 3.03 0.39 12.32
N ALA A 8 2.80 1.50 11.65
CA ALA A 8 3.66 2.68 11.59
C ALA A 8 3.34 3.60 12.78
N ASN A 9 4.07 4.72 12.94
CA ASN A 9 3.86 5.60 14.10
C ASN A 9 2.54 6.40 14.04
N ASP A 10 1.92 6.53 12.87
CA ASP A 10 0.72 7.33 12.60
C ASP A 10 -0.42 6.52 11.96
N GLY A 11 -0.31 5.18 11.94
CA GLY A 11 -1.35 4.31 11.38
C GLY A 11 -0.82 2.99 10.85
N TRP A 12 -1.57 2.34 9.97
CA TRP A 12 -1.19 1.05 9.38
C TRP A 12 -0.56 1.21 8.00
N PHE A 13 0.42 0.38 7.68
CA PHE A 13 1.16 0.40 6.42
C PHE A 13 1.28 -1.00 5.83
N ALA A 14 0.85 -1.18 4.58
CA ALA A 14 0.92 -2.44 3.86
C ALA A 14 2.27 -2.60 3.15
N ILE A 15 2.91 -3.76 3.33
CA ILE A 15 4.18 -4.11 2.66
C ILE A 15 4.04 -5.47 1.99
N GLY A 16 4.33 -5.52 0.69
CA GLY A 16 4.28 -6.72 -0.15
C GLY A 16 5.65 -7.13 -0.69
N VAL A 17 6.34 -8.05 -0.01
CA VAL A 17 7.61 -8.65 -0.43
C VAL A 17 7.40 -10.10 -0.88
N GLY A 18 7.47 -10.29 -2.20
CA GLY A 18 7.35 -11.59 -2.88
C GLY A 18 8.67 -12.18 -3.38
N THR A 19 9.70 -11.36 -3.60
CA THR A 19 10.96 -11.79 -4.23
C THR A 19 12.19 -11.53 -3.37
N LYS A 20 13.32 -12.19 -3.69
CA LYS A 20 14.63 -11.93 -3.06
C LYS A 20 15.09 -10.49 -3.27
N ARG A 21 14.90 -9.93 -4.48
CA ARG A 21 15.25 -8.53 -4.77
C ARG A 21 14.48 -7.56 -3.86
N GLN A 22 13.16 -7.71 -3.76
CA GLN A 22 12.33 -6.86 -2.88
C GLN A 22 12.74 -7.00 -1.40
N TRP A 23 13.11 -8.20 -0.97
CA TRP A 23 13.60 -8.43 0.39
C TRP A 23 14.91 -7.66 0.66
N LEU A 24 15.87 -7.69 -0.27
CA LEU A 24 17.12 -6.96 -0.11
C LEU A 24 16.89 -5.44 -0.07
N VAL A 25 16.01 -4.91 -0.92
CA VAL A 25 15.62 -3.49 -0.90
C VAL A 25 14.97 -3.12 0.44
N LEU A 26 14.08 -3.96 0.98
CA LEU A 26 13.46 -3.73 2.29
C LEU A 26 14.50 -3.69 3.42
N VAL A 27 15.45 -4.63 3.41
CA VAL A 27 16.52 -4.71 4.41
C VAL A 27 17.40 -3.47 4.39
N GLU A 28 17.81 -3.03 3.20
CA GLU A 28 18.61 -1.83 3.00
C GLU A 28 17.85 -0.57 3.44
N ALA A 29 16.62 -0.39 2.95
CA ALA A 29 15.81 0.80 3.22
C ALA A 29 15.45 0.98 4.70
N LEU A 30 15.21 -0.10 5.43
CA LEU A 30 14.87 -0.06 6.86
C LEU A 30 16.07 -0.30 7.78
N GLY A 31 17.29 -0.47 7.25
CA GLY A 31 18.49 -0.73 8.03
C GLY A 31 18.40 -2.00 8.89
N LEU A 32 17.80 -3.07 8.36
CA LEU A 32 17.53 -4.28 9.14
C LEU A 32 18.78 -5.15 9.31
N GLU A 33 19.05 -5.57 10.54
CA GLU A 33 20.04 -6.62 10.83
C GLU A 33 19.45 -8.02 10.55
N ALA A 34 19.15 -8.28 9.28
CA ALA A 34 18.58 -9.54 8.86
C ALA A 34 19.65 -10.63 8.66
N PRO A 35 19.43 -11.87 9.14
CA PRO A 35 20.29 -13.00 8.82
C PRO A 35 20.44 -13.22 7.31
N GLY A 36 21.65 -13.52 6.83
CA GLY A 36 21.90 -13.76 5.40
C GLY A 36 21.04 -14.90 4.81
N SER A 37 20.69 -15.91 5.62
CA SER A 37 19.78 -17.00 5.23
C SER A 37 18.37 -16.52 4.87
N TRP A 38 17.96 -15.33 5.34
CA TRP A 38 16.69 -14.72 4.96
C TRP A 38 16.70 -14.19 3.52
N SER A 39 17.78 -14.30 2.75
CA SER A 39 17.71 -14.07 1.30
C SER A 39 16.77 -15.07 0.60
N GLU A 40 16.68 -16.28 1.13
CA GLU A 40 15.83 -17.35 0.59
C GLU A 40 14.39 -17.23 1.10
N ASN A 41 13.44 -17.20 0.16
CA ASN A 41 12.04 -16.96 0.51
C ASN A 41 11.43 -18.10 1.35
N SER A 42 11.83 -19.35 1.12
CA SER A 42 11.39 -20.52 1.90
C SER A 42 11.80 -20.39 3.37
N VAL A 43 13.02 -19.90 3.64
CA VAL A 43 13.52 -19.64 5.00
C VAL A 43 12.68 -18.54 5.65
N ARG A 44 12.43 -17.44 4.94
CA ARG A 44 11.58 -16.36 5.48
C ARG A 44 10.17 -16.86 5.79
N ILE A 45 9.59 -17.73 4.97
CA ILE A 45 8.27 -18.33 5.21
C ILE A 45 8.30 -19.19 6.47
N ALA A 46 9.29 -20.09 6.61
CA ALA A 46 9.43 -20.94 7.78
C ALA A 46 9.66 -20.15 9.07
N GLN A 47 10.30 -18.98 8.97
CA GLN A 47 10.59 -18.08 10.09
C GLN A 47 9.70 -16.83 10.10
N ARG A 48 8.49 -16.91 9.52
CA ARG A 48 7.61 -15.75 9.28
C ARG A 48 7.45 -14.84 10.48
N ALA A 49 7.18 -15.40 11.66
CA ALA A 49 6.98 -14.61 12.87
C ALA A 49 8.22 -13.76 13.24
N LYS A 50 9.43 -14.31 13.08
CA LYS A 50 10.68 -13.59 13.34
C LYS A 50 10.93 -12.49 12.31
N VAL A 51 10.69 -12.81 11.03
CA VAL A 51 10.82 -11.84 9.92
C VAL A 51 9.87 -10.67 10.13
N GLU A 52 8.60 -10.96 10.41
CA GLU A 52 7.57 -9.94 10.62
C GLU A 52 7.83 -9.12 11.90
N ALA A 53 8.32 -9.73 12.98
CA ALA A 53 8.69 -9.00 14.19
C ALA A 53 9.86 -8.02 13.93
N LEU A 54 10.89 -8.44 13.17
CA LEU A 54 12.00 -7.56 12.79
C LEU A 54 11.48 -6.38 11.98
N VAL A 55 10.70 -6.64 10.93
CA VAL A 55 10.13 -5.58 10.07
C VAL A 55 9.22 -4.64 10.88
N GLN A 56 8.35 -5.17 11.74
CA GLN A 56 7.47 -4.37 12.61
C GLN A 56 8.26 -3.44 13.54
N SER A 57 9.39 -3.90 14.08
CA SER A 57 10.21 -3.09 14.99
C SER A 57 10.85 -1.87 14.31
N ALA A 58 11.15 -1.96 13.01
CA ALA A 58 11.62 -0.85 12.21
C ALA A 58 10.46 0.04 11.74
N VAL A 59 9.41 -0.55 11.14
CA VAL A 59 8.27 0.19 10.58
C VAL A 59 7.61 1.12 11.59
N LYS A 60 7.44 0.70 12.85
CA LYS A 60 6.80 1.51 13.91
C LYS A 60 7.54 2.81 14.26
N GLN A 61 8.77 2.99 13.77
CA GLN A 61 9.58 4.18 14.03
C GLN A 61 9.31 5.30 13.01
N HIS A 62 8.63 5.00 11.91
CA HIS A 62 8.44 5.90 10.79
C HIS A 62 6.97 6.24 10.59
N ALA A 63 6.70 7.41 10.00
CA ALA A 63 5.36 7.75 9.53
C ALA A 63 5.08 7.04 8.20
N ARG A 64 3.80 6.79 7.91
CA ARG A 64 3.34 6.15 6.67
C ARG A 64 3.90 6.86 5.43
N THR A 65 3.92 8.19 5.42
CA THR A 65 4.45 8.99 4.29
C THR A 65 5.94 8.80 4.07
N ASP A 66 6.73 8.70 5.14
CA ASP A 66 8.18 8.46 5.03
C ASP A 66 8.44 7.05 4.51
N LEU A 67 7.67 6.08 4.96
CA LEU A 67 7.75 4.69 4.51
C LEU A 67 7.45 4.55 3.02
N GLU A 68 6.47 5.28 2.46
CA GLU A 68 6.23 5.28 1.00
C GLU A 68 7.45 5.72 0.20
N VAL A 69 8.18 6.72 0.69
CA VAL A 69 9.38 7.23 0.03
C VAL A 69 10.55 6.26 0.22
N MET A 70 10.80 5.83 1.46
CA MET A 70 11.90 4.92 1.81
C MET A 70 11.80 3.57 1.10
N LEU A 71 10.58 3.05 0.94
CA LEU A 71 10.32 1.73 0.38
C LEU A 71 10.01 1.78 -1.13
N SER A 72 10.41 2.85 -1.81
CA SER A 72 10.30 2.95 -3.26
C SER A 72 10.98 1.76 -3.95
N GLY A 73 10.27 1.14 -4.89
CA GLY A 73 10.73 -0.06 -5.60
C GLY A 73 10.25 -1.39 -5.04
N ILE A 74 9.53 -1.39 -3.91
CA ILE A 74 8.72 -2.53 -3.48
C ILE A 74 7.23 -2.17 -3.43
N PRO A 75 6.30 -3.12 -3.65
CA PRO A 75 4.87 -2.86 -3.47
C PRO A 75 4.56 -2.51 -2.01
N CYS A 76 4.14 -1.26 -1.75
CA CYS A 76 3.74 -0.78 -0.44
C CYS A 76 2.73 0.36 -0.56
N ALA A 77 1.94 0.59 0.50
CA ALA A 77 0.99 1.69 0.59
C ALA A 77 0.50 1.91 2.04
N PRO A 78 0.08 3.13 2.41
CA PRO A 78 -0.67 3.36 3.63
C PRO A 78 -2.00 2.63 3.59
N VAL A 79 -2.44 2.14 4.74
CA VAL A 79 -3.83 1.74 4.93
C VAL A 79 -4.62 2.99 5.26
N ASN A 80 -5.35 3.48 4.27
CA ASN A 80 -6.16 4.68 4.40
C ASN A 80 -7.47 4.40 5.13
N THR A 81 -7.86 5.33 5.98
CA THR A 81 -9.26 5.46 6.43
C THR A 81 -10.16 5.78 5.23
N VAL A 82 -11.48 5.62 5.39
CA VAL A 82 -12.44 5.98 4.33
C VAL A 82 -12.26 7.44 3.91
N ASN A 83 -12.12 8.36 4.86
CA ASN A 83 -11.93 9.78 4.55
C ASN A 83 -10.62 10.06 3.82
N GLU A 84 -9.51 9.43 4.22
CA GLU A 84 -8.23 9.55 3.50
C GLU A 84 -8.37 9.02 2.06
N ALA A 85 -8.99 7.84 1.87
CA ALA A 85 -9.19 7.24 0.56
C ALA A 85 -10.09 8.10 -0.36
N LEU A 86 -11.16 8.69 0.17
CA LEU A 86 -12.04 9.59 -0.58
C LEU A 86 -11.37 10.90 -0.97
N ASN A 87 -10.38 11.36 -0.18
CA ASN A 87 -9.63 12.60 -0.45
C ASN A 87 -8.32 12.38 -1.20
N ASP A 88 -7.96 11.12 -1.48
CA ASP A 88 -6.74 10.73 -2.16
C ASP A 88 -6.59 11.38 -3.54
N THR A 89 -5.35 11.67 -3.92
CA THR A 89 -5.02 12.30 -5.20
C THR A 89 -5.54 11.48 -6.38
N GLN A 90 -5.46 10.15 -6.30
CA GLN A 90 -5.98 9.26 -7.35
C GLN A 90 -7.50 9.24 -7.39
N THR A 91 -8.19 9.32 -6.24
CA THR A 91 -9.66 9.45 -6.20
C THR A 91 -10.11 10.70 -6.94
N LYS A 92 -9.43 11.84 -6.73
CA LYS A 92 -9.70 13.09 -7.45
C LYS A 92 -9.39 12.98 -8.93
N ALA A 93 -8.20 12.49 -9.28
CA ALA A 93 -7.76 12.34 -10.67
C ALA A 93 -8.67 11.42 -11.50
N ARG A 94 -9.30 10.43 -10.85
CA ARG A 94 -10.21 9.46 -11.49
C ARG A 94 -11.67 9.91 -11.51
N GLY A 95 -12.01 11.05 -10.92
CA GLY A 95 -13.40 11.45 -10.72
C GLY A 95 -14.17 10.41 -9.92
N GLY A 96 -13.58 9.91 -8.83
CA GLY A 96 -14.16 8.85 -7.99
C GLY A 96 -15.38 9.30 -7.17
N LEU A 97 -15.61 10.61 -7.09
CA LEU A 97 -16.77 11.23 -6.45
C LEU A 97 -17.54 12.07 -7.46
N VAL A 98 -18.86 12.03 -7.38
CA VAL A 98 -19.78 12.82 -8.22
C VAL A 98 -20.91 13.40 -7.37
N GLU A 99 -21.46 14.53 -7.81
CA GLU A 99 -22.67 15.10 -7.22
C GLU A 99 -23.91 14.51 -7.89
N HIS A 100 -24.83 13.98 -7.10
CA HIS A 100 -26.12 13.50 -7.58
C HIS A 100 -27.24 14.08 -6.72
N LYS A 101 -28.10 14.91 -7.34
CA LYS A 101 -29.23 15.57 -6.66
C LYS A 101 -28.82 16.31 -5.37
N GLY A 102 -27.66 16.97 -5.38
CA GLY A 102 -27.13 17.74 -4.25
C GLY A 102 -26.47 16.91 -3.15
N VAL A 103 -26.17 15.64 -3.41
CA VAL A 103 -25.46 14.74 -2.49
C VAL A 103 -24.23 14.16 -3.20
N THR A 104 -23.07 14.26 -2.55
CA THR A 104 -21.84 13.61 -3.00
C THR A 104 -21.96 12.08 -2.87
N THR A 105 -21.66 11.36 -3.95
CA THR A 105 -21.69 9.89 -3.99
C THR A 105 -20.49 9.32 -4.74
N LEU A 106 -20.28 8.01 -4.62
CA LEU A 106 -19.26 7.29 -5.37
C LEU A 106 -19.61 7.23 -6.86
N ALA A 107 -18.63 7.53 -7.70
CA ALA A 107 -18.75 7.31 -9.14
C ALA A 107 -18.68 5.82 -9.47
N SER A 108 -19.28 5.41 -10.59
CA SER A 108 -18.99 4.10 -11.19
C SER A 108 -17.49 3.96 -11.41
N PRO A 109 -16.86 2.79 -11.16
CA PRO A 109 -15.44 2.59 -11.43
C PRO A 109 -15.16 2.29 -12.92
N LEU A 110 -16.19 2.01 -13.72
CA LEU A 110 -16.06 1.69 -15.14
C LEU A 110 -15.68 2.92 -15.95
N ARG A 111 -14.69 2.78 -16.83
CA ARG A 111 -14.24 3.84 -17.75
C ARG A 111 -14.17 3.25 -19.15
N PHE A 112 -14.89 3.86 -20.07
CA PHE A 112 -14.95 3.44 -21.47
C PHE A 112 -14.13 4.41 -22.33
N ILE A 113 -13.44 3.89 -23.35
CA ILE A 113 -12.63 4.70 -24.29
C ILE A 113 -13.53 5.55 -25.18
N GLN A 114 -14.74 5.08 -25.45
CA GLN A 114 -15.80 5.83 -26.11
C GLN A 114 -16.85 6.24 -25.09
N PRO A 115 -17.48 7.42 -25.23
CA PRO A 115 -18.62 7.78 -24.41
C PRO A 115 -19.69 6.68 -24.47
N SER A 116 -20.27 6.30 -23.33
CA SER A 116 -21.51 5.54 -23.38
C SER A 116 -22.57 6.41 -24.06
N ASN A 117 -23.37 5.82 -24.95
CA ASN A 117 -24.50 6.50 -25.60
C ASN A 117 -25.66 6.81 -24.62
N GLU A 118 -25.39 6.89 -23.31
CA GLU A 118 -26.39 7.07 -22.25
C GLU A 118 -26.85 8.53 -22.09
N ASN A 119 -26.51 9.40 -23.04
CA ASN A 119 -27.21 10.67 -23.25
C ASN A 119 -28.24 10.55 -24.40
N SER A 120 -29.07 9.51 -24.38
CA SER A 120 -30.35 9.54 -25.08
C SER A 120 -31.43 9.85 -24.05
N ASP A 121 -31.75 11.13 -23.94
CA ASP A 121 -32.93 11.74 -23.31
C ASP A 121 -33.74 10.85 -22.34
N VAL A 122 -33.50 11.05 -21.04
CA VAL A 122 -34.52 10.94 -19.99
C VAL A 122 -34.41 12.14 -19.07
#